data_AF-A0A1V1NYH9-F1
#
_entry.id   AF-A0A1V1NYH9-F1
#
_cell.length_a   1.000
_cell.length_b   1.000
_cell.length_c   1.000
_cell.angle_alpha   90.00
_cell.angle_beta   90.00
_cell.angle_gamma   90.00
#
_symmetry.space_group_name_H-M   'P 1'
#
loop_
_entity.id
_entity.type
_entity.pdbx_description
1 polymer ?
#
loop_
_entity_poly.entity_id
_entity_poly.type
_entity_poly.pdbx_seq_one_letter_code
_entity_poly.pdbx_strand_id
1 'polypeptide(L)'
;MGMFDTIMLDRSYECVKCKNMITSTQTKAFDKTLDEYKTKDCVDHVEDIRIIKEELFCDKCHEFQPDPVYLVVNRGILTGIADSLQQARALLDDLNTEKLMLWYHDLYRRYIDQKNDTHKHRRFLYDLREWWGEQLYKEINKDKLFFLFYSHHFKGAISPIESVERFLTDTKMRRTLNQLWEEGHEELLIYHPEQIEPGEEEWFADVYQDDMNERCHLNWTWSVTSKKLHESDDEASEKSLDWSIIVDDPYSEKAICDAVLKWLRDRNFNFKVKMISVEDSRRTGMLKGLEEQLANLKKEECISHEKLMEELEVLDLETKADQIDHLKNKSKVFYYKGFHGSLVPCVETGILLGKIEGINEIIPYEGKTVSECENKFREAVSKLIPKPVISEP
;
A
#
# COMPACT_ATOMS: atom_id res chain seq x y z
N MET A 1 -11.03 31.06 -0.09
CA MET A 1 -11.73 29.83 -0.55
C MET A 1 -12.73 29.48 0.55
N GLY A 2 -14.01 29.32 0.23
CA GLY A 2 -15.01 28.89 1.22
C GLY A 2 -14.99 27.36 1.33
N MET A 3 -15.41 26.82 2.47
CA MET A 3 -15.74 25.40 2.60
C MET A 3 -17.12 25.17 1.98
N PHE A 4 -17.24 24.17 1.12
CA PHE A 4 -18.47 23.79 0.43
C PHE A 4 -18.66 22.29 0.58
N ASP A 5 -19.91 21.89 0.78
CA ASP A 5 -20.28 20.48 0.75
C ASP A 5 -20.57 20.06 -0.68
N THR A 6 -20.33 18.80 -1.00
CA THR A 6 -20.51 18.27 -2.36
C THR A 6 -21.74 17.39 -2.43
N ILE A 7 -22.62 17.67 -3.38
CA ILE A 7 -23.82 16.88 -3.64
C ILE A 7 -23.60 16.07 -4.91
N MET A 8 -23.67 14.75 -4.76
CA MET A 8 -23.64 13.82 -5.88
C MET A 8 -25.03 13.75 -6.50
N LEU A 9 -25.13 14.12 -7.78
CA LEU A 9 -26.39 14.18 -8.50
C LEU A 9 -26.90 12.75 -8.75
N ASP A 10 -28.20 12.54 -8.62
CA ASP A 10 -28.88 11.26 -8.84
C ASP A 10 -28.86 10.82 -10.33
N ARG A 11 -28.70 11.81 -11.22
CA ARG A 11 -28.42 11.63 -12.65
C ARG A 11 -27.39 12.67 -13.11
N SER A 12 -26.74 12.36 -14.22
CA SER A 12 -25.82 13.31 -14.86
C SER A 12 -26.58 14.36 -15.66
N TYR A 13 -26.10 15.60 -15.61
CA TYR A 13 -26.63 16.73 -16.36
C TYR A 13 -25.68 17.13 -17.49
N GLU A 14 -26.19 17.32 -18.70
CA GLU A 14 -25.37 17.78 -19.83
C GLU A 14 -25.14 19.29 -19.77
N CYS A 15 -23.88 19.71 -19.88
CA CYS A 15 -23.56 21.10 -20.12
C CYS A 15 -24.10 21.57 -21.47
N VAL A 16 -24.86 22.68 -21.49
CA VAL A 16 -25.50 23.21 -22.70
C VAL A 16 -24.48 23.58 -23.78
N LYS A 17 -23.28 24.01 -23.38
CA LYS A 17 -22.21 24.47 -24.29
C LYS A 17 -21.31 23.34 -24.80
N CYS A 18 -20.76 22.51 -23.91
CA CYS A 18 -19.74 21.53 -24.29
C CYS A 18 -20.21 20.07 -24.24
N LYS A 19 -21.46 19.82 -23.84
CA LYS A 19 -22.04 18.47 -23.69
C LYS A 19 -21.32 17.57 -22.68
N ASN A 20 -20.44 18.13 -21.84
CA ASN A 20 -19.82 17.39 -20.76
C ASN A 20 -20.86 17.04 -19.69
N MET A 21 -20.72 15.85 -19.11
CA MET A 21 -21.59 15.38 -18.03
C MET A 21 -21.16 15.99 -16.70
N ILE A 22 -22.12 16.60 -16.00
CA ILE A 22 -21.98 17.13 -14.64
C ILE A 22 -22.60 16.10 -13.70
N THR A 23 -21.81 15.55 -12.80
CA THR A 23 -22.21 14.47 -11.87
C THR A 23 -22.36 14.94 -10.43
N SER A 24 -21.90 16.16 -10.12
CA SER A 24 -21.91 16.71 -8.77
C SER A 24 -22.06 18.23 -8.80
N THR A 25 -22.54 18.80 -7.70
CA THR A 25 -22.52 20.25 -7.47
C THR A 25 -22.04 20.57 -6.05
N GLN A 26 -21.51 21.77 -5.85
CA GLN A 26 -21.07 22.24 -4.54
C GLN A 26 -22.10 23.21 -3.95
N THR A 27 -22.39 23.08 -2.65
CA THR A 27 -23.36 23.95 -1.99
C THR A 27 -22.84 24.52 -0.67
N LYS A 28 -23.37 25.68 -0.31
CA LYS A 28 -23.15 26.37 0.99
C LYS A 28 -24.38 26.31 1.89
N ALA A 29 -25.42 25.61 1.45
CA ALA A 29 -26.71 25.59 2.13
C ALA A 29 -26.75 24.65 3.36
N PHE A 30 -25.67 23.92 3.63
CA PHE A 30 -25.49 23.03 4.78
C PHE A 30 -24.38 23.55 5.71
N ASP A 31 -23.87 22.67 6.58
CA ASP A 31 -22.92 23.00 7.64
C ASP A 31 -21.49 23.30 7.16
N LYS A 32 -21.17 23.08 5.88
CA LYS A 32 -19.86 23.36 5.26
C LYS A 32 -18.75 22.54 5.90
N THR A 33 -19.03 21.27 6.14
CA THR A 33 -18.14 20.28 6.73
C THR A 33 -17.20 19.63 5.71
N LEU A 34 -17.32 19.99 4.42
CA LEU A 34 -16.63 19.36 3.29
C LEU A 34 -17.09 17.92 3.06
N ASP A 35 -18.31 17.62 3.47
CA ASP A 35 -18.88 16.29 3.31
C ASP A 35 -19.45 16.09 1.90
N GLU A 36 -19.49 14.82 1.49
CA GLU A 36 -20.16 14.38 0.27
C GLU A 36 -21.51 13.76 0.61
N TYR A 37 -22.58 14.28 0.01
CA TYR A 37 -23.93 13.78 0.23
C TYR A 37 -24.55 13.23 -1.06
N LYS A 38 -25.29 12.14 -0.91
CA LYS A 38 -26.14 11.51 -1.92
C LYS A 38 -27.61 11.60 -1.52
N THR A 39 -28.48 11.35 -2.48
CA THR A 39 -29.91 11.18 -2.18
C THR A 39 -30.10 10.08 -1.14
N LYS A 40 -30.96 10.35 -0.15
CA LYS A 40 -31.23 9.61 1.10
C LYS A 40 -30.22 9.81 2.23
N ASP A 41 -29.19 10.65 2.06
CA ASP A 41 -28.28 10.97 3.15
C ASP A 41 -28.85 12.04 4.09
N CYS A 42 -28.40 12.03 5.34
CA CYS A 42 -28.72 13.06 6.32
C CYS A 42 -27.80 14.26 6.08
N VAL A 43 -28.38 15.41 5.76
CA VAL A 43 -27.66 16.65 5.41
C VAL A 43 -27.84 17.77 6.44
N ASP A 44 -28.81 17.62 7.36
CA ASP A 44 -29.08 18.61 8.41
C ASP A 44 -29.89 17.98 9.57
N HIS A 45 -30.32 18.82 10.52
CA HIS A 45 -31.21 18.48 11.62
C HIS A 45 -32.54 17.88 11.18
N VAL A 46 -33.06 16.97 12.01
CA VAL A 46 -34.30 16.18 11.79
C VAL A 46 -35.57 17.04 11.59
N GLU A 47 -35.55 18.32 11.94
CA GLU A 47 -36.70 19.20 11.81
C GLU A 47 -36.70 20.01 10.50
N ASP A 48 -35.60 19.98 9.75
CA ASP A 48 -35.41 20.86 8.60
C ASP A 48 -36.10 20.33 7.35
N ILE A 49 -37.04 21.12 6.82
CA ILE A 49 -37.73 20.89 5.55
C ILE A 49 -37.51 22.11 4.66
N ARG A 50 -36.81 21.94 3.54
CA ARG A 50 -36.49 23.05 2.63
C ARG A 50 -36.20 22.59 1.21
N ILE A 51 -36.44 23.49 0.25
CA ILE A 51 -36.02 23.34 -1.14
C ILE A 51 -34.90 24.36 -1.39
N ILE A 52 -33.73 23.88 -1.78
CA ILE A 52 -32.56 24.72 -2.07
C ILE A 52 -32.37 24.77 -3.58
N LYS A 53 -32.30 25.97 -4.14
CA LYS A 53 -31.96 26.18 -5.55
C LYS A 53 -30.44 26.27 -5.67
N GLU A 54 -29.84 25.42 -6.49
CA GLU A 54 -28.40 25.38 -6.73
C GLU A 54 -28.08 25.51 -8.23
N GLU A 55 -27.04 26.27 -8.55
CA GLU A 55 -26.60 26.43 -9.93
C GLU A 55 -25.57 25.35 -10.27
N LEU A 56 -25.69 24.73 -11.45
CA LEU A 56 -24.72 23.73 -11.88
C LEU A 56 -23.50 24.41 -12.50
N PHE A 57 -22.31 24.04 -12.07
CA PHE A 57 -21.06 24.51 -12.65
C PHE A 57 -20.45 23.45 -13.58
N CYS A 58 -20.00 23.85 -14.76
CA CYS A 58 -19.30 22.94 -15.67
C CYS A 58 -17.78 23.15 -15.58
N ASP A 59 -17.06 22.12 -15.12
CA ASP A 59 -15.59 22.18 -14.98
C ASP A 59 -14.85 22.42 -16.30
N LYS A 60 -15.42 21.97 -17.43
CA LYS A 60 -14.80 22.13 -18.75
C LYS A 60 -14.99 23.52 -19.35
N CYS A 61 -16.15 24.14 -19.13
CA CYS A 61 -16.44 25.48 -19.63
C CYS A 61 -16.07 26.58 -18.63
N HIS A 62 -15.85 26.22 -17.36
CA HIS A 62 -15.72 27.14 -16.23
C HIS A 62 -16.88 28.13 -16.12
N GLU A 63 -18.09 27.67 -16.45
CA GLU A 63 -19.29 28.50 -16.49
C GLU A 63 -20.48 27.79 -15.82
N PHE A 64 -21.34 28.59 -15.20
CA PHE A 64 -22.61 28.15 -14.65
C PHE A 64 -23.61 27.87 -15.75
N GLN A 65 -24.39 26.80 -15.55
CA GLN A 65 -25.48 26.43 -16.44
C GLN A 65 -26.70 27.32 -16.18
N PRO A 66 -27.50 27.62 -17.23
CA PRO A 66 -28.68 28.45 -17.08
C PRO A 66 -29.80 27.76 -16.28
N ASP A 67 -29.86 26.43 -16.37
CA ASP A 67 -30.89 25.62 -15.70
C ASP A 67 -30.39 25.17 -14.33
N PRO A 68 -31.00 25.67 -13.24
CA PRO A 68 -30.63 25.30 -11.88
C PRO A 68 -31.27 23.96 -11.50
N VAL A 69 -30.71 23.32 -10.49
CA VAL A 69 -31.33 22.16 -9.83
C VAL A 69 -31.89 22.56 -8.48
N TYR A 70 -32.84 21.78 -7.99
CA TYR A 70 -33.50 21.98 -6.72
C TYR A 70 -33.24 20.78 -5.82
N LEU A 71 -32.47 20.99 -4.75
CA LEU A 71 -32.21 19.99 -3.73
C LEU A 71 -33.38 19.99 -2.75
N VAL A 72 -33.98 18.82 -2.51
CA VAL A 72 -35.17 18.69 -1.67
C VAL A 72 -34.80 18.02 -0.36
N VAL A 73 -34.86 18.77 0.73
CA VAL A 73 -34.56 18.28 2.07
C VAL A 73 -35.85 18.17 2.87
N ASN A 74 -36.10 17.01 3.47
CA ASN A 74 -37.23 16.76 4.35
C ASN A 74 -36.73 16.08 5.62
N ARG A 75 -36.97 16.71 6.77
CA ARG A 75 -36.54 16.26 8.09
C ARG A 75 -35.04 15.94 8.14
N GLY A 76 -34.24 16.83 7.56
CA GLY A 76 -32.79 16.69 7.51
C GLY A 76 -32.27 15.66 6.51
N ILE A 77 -33.13 14.99 5.73
CA ILE A 77 -32.73 13.99 4.72
C ILE A 77 -32.82 14.62 3.32
N LEU A 78 -31.77 14.48 2.52
CA LEU A 78 -31.80 14.84 1.09
C LEU A 78 -32.66 13.84 0.33
N THR A 79 -33.93 14.17 0.13
CA THR A 79 -34.93 13.25 -0.43
C THR A 79 -34.84 13.06 -1.93
N GLY A 80 -34.29 14.04 -2.65
CA GLY A 80 -34.11 13.99 -4.09
C GLY A 80 -33.66 15.31 -4.68
N ILE A 81 -33.44 15.29 -6.00
CA ILE A 81 -32.99 16.42 -6.80
C ILE A 81 -33.99 16.60 -7.95
N ALA A 82 -34.42 17.83 -8.19
CA ALA A 82 -35.43 18.14 -9.20
C ALA A 82 -34.97 19.25 -10.16
N ASP A 83 -35.50 19.24 -11.39
CA ASP A 83 -35.17 20.24 -12.42
C ASP A 83 -36.02 21.51 -12.30
N SER A 84 -37.08 21.44 -11.52
CA SER A 84 -38.02 22.54 -11.35
C SER A 84 -38.57 22.61 -9.94
N LEU A 85 -38.95 23.82 -9.52
CA LEU A 85 -39.58 24.04 -8.22
C LEU A 85 -40.89 23.24 -8.07
N GLN A 86 -41.63 23.02 -9.16
CA GLN A 86 -42.87 22.25 -9.13
C GLN A 86 -42.60 20.77 -8.84
N GLN A 87 -41.60 20.18 -9.50
CA GLN A 87 -41.17 18.81 -9.22
C GLN A 87 -40.59 18.68 -7.79
N ALA A 88 -39.82 19.67 -7.34
CA ALA A 88 -39.29 19.70 -5.99
C ALA A 88 -40.39 19.70 -4.91
N ARG A 89 -41.46 20.47 -5.12
CA ARG A 89 -42.64 20.45 -4.25
C ARG A 89 -43.37 19.12 -4.29
N ALA A 90 -43.54 18.54 -5.48
CA ALA A 90 -44.15 17.22 -5.61
C ALA A 90 -43.36 16.13 -4.88
N LEU A 91 -42.03 16.21 -4.85
CA LEU A 91 -41.18 15.29 -4.07
C LEU A 91 -41.38 15.43 -2.56
N LEU A 92 -41.57 16.66 -2.05
CA LEU A 92 -41.92 16.88 -0.65
C LEU A 92 -43.28 16.28 -0.30
N ASP A 93 -44.27 16.47 -1.18
CA ASP A 93 -45.65 16.03 -0.96
C ASP A 93 -45.83 14.50 -1.13
N ASP A 94 -45.07 13.87 -2.01
CA ASP A 94 -45.07 12.41 -2.24
C ASP A 94 -44.38 11.62 -1.10
N LEU A 95 -43.68 12.32 -0.20
CA LEU A 95 -42.99 11.70 0.91
C LEU A 95 -43.97 11.28 2.02
N ASN A 96 -44.49 10.07 1.91
CA ASN A 96 -45.29 9.49 2.99
C ASN A 96 -44.41 9.03 4.17
N THR A 97 -45.04 8.83 5.33
CA THR A 97 -44.35 8.43 6.56
C THR A 97 -43.64 7.08 6.42
N GLU A 98 -44.17 6.16 5.61
CA GLU A 98 -43.59 4.82 5.39
C GLU A 98 -42.24 4.89 4.66
N LYS A 99 -42.15 5.67 3.57
CA LYS A 99 -40.90 5.91 2.83
C LYS A 99 -39.84 6.52 3.75
N LEU A 100 -40.24 7.53 4.54
CA LEU A 100 -39.37 8.18 5.50
C LEU A 100 -38.86 7.18 6.57
N MET A 101 -39.73 6.31 7.09
CA MET A 101 -39.32 5.27 8.05
C MET A 101 -38.31 4.28 7.45
N LEU A 102 -38.52 3.86 6.19
CA LEU A 102 -37.55 2.98 5.50
C LEU A 102 -36.19 3.67 5.32
N TRP A 103 -36.17 4.95 4.98
CA TRP A 103 -34.92 5.70 4.86
C TRP A 103 -34.23 5.91 6.20
N TYR A 104 -34.98 6.20 7.27
CA TYR A 104 -34.41 6.24 8.62
C TYR A 104 -33.84 4.89 9.04
N HIS A 105 -34.48 3.79 8.68
CA HIS A 105 -33.95 2.45 8.95
C HIS A 105 -32.63 2.21 8.22
N ASP A 106 -32.55 2.55 6.93
CA ASP A 106 -31.31 2.43 6.15
C ASP A 106 -30.19 3.33 6.69
N LEU A 107 -30.52 4.59 7.02
CA LEU A 107 -29.59 5.54 7.66
C LEU A 107 -29.12 5.05 9.02
N TYR A 108 -30.03 4.52 9.84
CA TYR A 108 -29.69 3.96 11.14
C TYR A 108 -28.77 2.75 11.01
N ARG A 109 -29.01 1.89 10.01
CA ARG A 109 -28.12 0.77 9.70
C ARG A 109 -26.70 1.26 9.38
N ARG A 110 -26.58 2.24 8.47
CA ARG A 110 -25.28 2.87 8.14
C ARG A 110 -24.61 3.49 9.37
N TYR A 111 -25.37 4.17 10.22
CA TYR A 111 -24.86 4.73 11.47
C TYR A 111 -24.34 3.64 12.41
N ILE A 112 -25.07 2.52 12.56
CA ILE A 112 -24.64 1.39 13.37
C ILE A 112 -23.36 0.77 12.79
N ASP A 113 -23.29 0.61 11.48
CA ASP A 113 -22.10 0.09 10.80
C ASP A 113 -20.89 1.01 11.02
N GLN A 114 -21.05 2.33 10.85
CA GLN A 114 -20.00 3.31 11.12
C GLN A 114 -19.58 3.32 12.59
N LYS A 115 -20.53 3.19 13.52
CA LYS A 115 -20.25 3.13 14.96
C LYS A 115 -19.48 1.86 15.31
N ASN A 116 -19.87 0.73 14.73
CA ASN A 116 -19.19 -0.56 14.89
C ASN A 116 -17.76 -0.48 14.34
N ASP A 117 -17.58 0.14 13.16
CA ASP A 117 -16.27 0.33 12.55
C ASP A 117 -15.38 1.26 13.38
N THR A 118 -15.92 2.38 13.86
CA THR A 118 -15.22 3.30 14.78
C THR A 118 -14.84 2.59 16.08
N HIS A 119 -15.75 1.78 16.63
CA HIS A 119 -15.48 0.99 17.83
C HIS A 119 -14.38 -0.05 17.58
N LYS A 120 -14.40 -0.73 16.42
CA LYS A 120 -13.39 -1.69 15.97
C LYS A 120 -12.00 -1.05 16.00
N HIS A 121 -11.84 0.09 15.31
CA HIS A 121 -10.57 0.82 15.23
C HIS A 121 -10.13 1.35 16.58
N ARG A 122 -11.05 1.95 17.36
CA ARG A 122 -10.73 2.45 18.70
C ARG A 122 -10.28 1.31 19.62
N ARG A 123 -10.95 0.17 19.59
CA ARG A 123 -10.57 -1.01 20.37
C ARG A 123 -9.20 -1.53 19.94
N PHE A 124 -8.96 -1.63 18.63
CA PHE A 124 -7.65 -1.99 18.09
C PHE A 124 -6.54 -1.07 18.61
N LEU A 125 -6.73 0.25 18.60
CA LEU A 125 -5.73 1.19 19.10
C LEU A 125 -5.48 1.06 20.62
N TYR A 126 -6.51 0.75 21.41
CA TYR A 126 -6.32 0.43 22.82
C TYR A 126 -5.50 -0.83 23.02
N ASP A 127 -5.89 -1.91 22.33
CA ASP A 127 -5.19 -3.20 22.42
C ASP A 127 -3.73 -3.07 21.91
N LEU A 128 -3.49 -2.27 20.87
CA LEU A 128 -2.16 -1.96 20.33
C LEU A 128 -1.30 -1.21 21.35
N ARG A 129 -1.87 -0.18 22.00
CA ARG A 129 -1.21 0.59 23.06
C ARG A 129 -0.87 -0.32 24.24
N GLU A 130 -1.78 -1.20 24.63
CA GLU A 130 -1.57 -2.12 25.75
C GLU A 130 -0.45 -3.10 25.40
N TRP A 131 -0.49 -3.73 24.21
CA TRP A 131 0.53 -4.67 23.75
C TRP A 131 1.93 -4.06 23.68
N TRP A 132 2.08 -2.96 22.93
CA TRP A 132 3.38 -2.35 22.65
C TRP A 132 3.84 -1.36 23.72
N GLY A 133 2.92 -0.58 24.28
CA GLY A 133 3.21 0.45 25.27
C GLY A 133 3.47 -0.12 26.66
N GLU A 134 2.73 -1.14 27.08
CA GLU A 134 2.96 -1.82 28.37
C GLU A 134 3.94 -3.01 28.23
N GLN A 135 4.50 -3.20 27.04
CA GLN A 135 5.47 -4.26 26.72
C GLN A 135 4.99 -5.68 27.05
N LEU A 136 3.68 -5.94 26.88
CA LEU A 136 3.09 -7.25 27.15
C LEU A 136 3.67 -8.38 26.30
N TYR A 137 4.28 -8.07 25.15
CA TYR A 137 5.04 -9.05 24.37
C TYR A 137 6.24 -9.65 25.11
N LYS A 138 6.74 -8.99 26.18
CA LYS A 138 7.82 -9.50 27.05
C LYS A 138 7.31 -10.37 28.20
N GLU A 139 6.07 -10.16 28.64
CA GLU A 139 5.43 -10.93 29.71
C GLU A 139 4.43 -11.90 29.08
N ILE A 140 4.84 -13.15 28.82
CA ILE A 140 3.94 -14.21 28.32
C ILE A 140 3.03 -14.69 29.47
N ASN A 141 2.27 -13.79 30.08
CA ASN A 141 1.22 -14.15 31.02
C ASN A 141 -0.08 -14.34 30.24
N LYS A 142 -0.46 -15.61 30.01
CA LYS A 142 -1.64 -16.02 29.22
C LYS A 142 -2.95 -15.40 29.73
N ASP A 143 -3.01 -15.04 31.02
CA ASP A 143 -4.22 -14.49 31.64
C ASP A 143 -4.48 -13.02 31.27
N LYS A 144 -3.43 -12.22 31.01
CA LYS A 144 -3.59 -10.82 30.53
C LYS A 144 -3.99 -10.77 29.05
N LEU A 145 -3.60 -11.79 28.26
CA LEU A 145 -3.85 -11.85 26.82
C LEU A 145 -5.32 -12.07 26.44
N PHE A 146 -6.14 -12.56 27.37
CA PHE A 146 -7.56 -12.85 27.12
C PHE A 146 -8.40 -11.61 26.81
N PHE A 147 -7.93 -10.41 27.21
CA PHE A 147 -8.65 -9.15 27.01
C PHE A 147 -8.26 -8.44 25.71
N LEU A 148 -7.25 -8.92 24.99
CA LEU A 148 -6.77 -8.34 23.73
C LEU A 148 -7.43 -9.03 22.54
N PHE A 149 -8.56 -8.47 22.09
CA PHE A 149 -9.36 -8.97 20.98
C PHE A 149 -8.56 -9.00 19.67
N TYR A 150 -7.64 -8.06 19.50
CA TYR A 150 -6.80 -7.96 18.30
C TYR A 150 -5.39 -8.54 18.47
N SER A 151 -5.17 -9.36 19.50
CA SER A 151 -3.84 -9.92 19.79
C SER A 151 -3.21 -10.72 18.64
N HIS A 152 -4.02 -11.26 17.72
CA HIS A 152 -3.56 -11.98 16.54
C HIS A 152 -2.85 -11.08 15.51
N HIS A 153 -3.12 -9.76 15.49
CA HIS A 153 -2.38 -8.83 14.64
C HIS A 153 -1.03 -8.41 15.23
N PHE A 154 -0.84 -8.60 16.54
CA PHE A 154 0.37 -8.14 17.25
C PHE A 154 1.42 -9.24 17.42
N LYS A 155 0.97 -10.49 17.53
CA LYS A 155 1.87 -11.64 17.69
C LYS A 155 2.71 -11.84 16.43
N GLY A 156 4.02 -12.01 16.61
CA GLY A 156 4.98 -12.12 15.52
C GLY A 156 5.15 -10.85 14.69
N ALA A 157 4.58 -9.71 15.09
CA ALA A 157 4.87 -8.42 14.48
C ALA A 157 6.14 -7.85 15.11
N ILE A 158 7.05 -7.32 14.29
CA ILE A 158 8.32 -6.73 14.70
C ILE A 158 8.11 -5.32 15.24
N SER A 159 7.04 -4.64 14.80
CA SER A 159 6.74 -3.27 15.20
C SER A 159 5.24 -2.97 15.36
N PRO A 160 4.88 -1.87 16.06
CA PRO A 160 3.52 -1.38 16.09
C PRO A 160 2.99 -0.97 14.71
N ILE A 161 3.87 -0.52 13.82
CA ILE A 161 3.50 -0.13 12.45
C ILE A 161 3.04 -1.36 11.68
N GLU A 162 3.82 -2.44 11.74
CA GLU A 162 3.45 -3.71 11.11
C GLU A 162 2.12 -4.25 11.67
N SER A 163 1.89 -4.13 12.99
CA SER A 163 0.60 -4.49 13.60
C SER A 163 -0.58 -3.71 13.00
N VAL A 164 -0.40 -2.41 12.74
CA VAL A 164 -1.40 -1.55 12.09
C VAL A 164 -1.61 -1.99 10.65
N GLU A 165 -0.54 -2.26 9.90
CA GLU A 165 -0.63 -2.73 8.51
C GLU A 165 -1.37 -4.06 8.41
N ARG A 166 -1.09 -5.02 9.31
CA ARG A 166 -1.79 -6.31 9.39
C ARG A 166 -3.28 -6.13 9.67
N PHE A 167 -3.66 -5.25 10.60
CA PHE A 167 -5.07 -4.95 10.91
C PHE A 167 -5.80 -4.25 9.75
N LEU A 168 -5.15 -3.28 9.10
CA LEU A 168 -5.73 -2.58 7.95
C LEU A 168 -5.88 -3.53 6.76
N THR A 169 -4.90 -4.41 6.54
CA THR A 169 -4.94 -5.46 5.50
C THR A 169 -6.09 -6.42 5.73
N ASP A 170 -6.23 -6.99 6.94
CA ASP A 170 -7.38 -7.86 7.29
C ASP A 170 -8.72 -7.13 7.12
N THR A 171 -8.80 -5.88 7.57
CA THR A 171 -10.03 -5.08 7.45
C THR A 171 -10.41 -4.84 5.99
N LYS A 172 -9.45 -4.48 5.15
CA LYS A 172 -9.65 -4.25 3.71
C LYS A 172 -10.04 -5.53 2.98
N MET A 173 -9.38 -6.63 3.30
CA MET A 173 -9.66 -7.96 2.77
C MET A 173 -11.08 -8.41 3.11
N ARG A 174 -11.49 -8.36 4.39
CA ARG A 174 -12.86 -8.73 4.80
C ARG A 174 -13.92 -7.88 4.14
N ARG A 175 -13.67 -6.56 3.98
CA ARG A 175 -14.58 -5.65 3.29
C ARG A 175 -14.75 -6.06 1.83
N THR A 176 -13.66 -6.44 1.16
CA THR A 176 -13.68 -6.87 -0.24
C THR A 176 -14.39 -8.20 -0.42
N LEU A 177 -14.18 -9.15 0.50
CA LEU A 177 -14.95 -10.41 0.52
C LEU A 177 -16.45 -10.17 0.69
N ASN A 178 -16.85 -9.27 1.59
CA ASN A 178 -18.27 -8.89 1.73
C ASN A 178 -18.83 -8.28 0.45
N GLN A 179 -18.07 -7.39 -0.21
CA GLN A 179 -18.50 -6.77 -1.48
C GLN A 179 -18.67 -7.81 -2.59
N LEU A 180 -17.71 -8.73 -2.74
CA LEU A 180 -17.81 -9.83 -3.70
C LEU A 180 -19.07 -10.67 -3.44
N TRP A 181 -19.36 -10.96 -2.17
CA TRP A 181 -20.55 -11.70 -1.79
C TRP A 181 -21.85 -10.93 -2.11
N GLU A 182 -21.91 -9.63 -1.77
CA GLU A 182 -23.05 -8.76 -2.06
C GLU A 182 -23.31 -8.59 -3.57
N GLU A 183 -22.26 -8.62 -4.38
CA GLU A 183 -22.32 -8.61 -5.85
C GLU A 183 -22.75 -9.95 -6.45
N GLY A 184 -22.92 -10.99 -5.63
CA GLY A 184 -23.39 -12.31 -6.06
C GLY A 184 -22.29 -13.25 -6.57
N HIS A 185 -21.03 -12.98 -6.25
CA HIS A 185 -19.95 -13.93 -6.54
C HIS A 185 -20.08 -15.16 -5.64
N GLU A 186 -20.47 -16.29 -6.21
CA GLU A 186 -20.59 -17.55 -5.46
C GLU A 186 -19.29 -18.36 -5.40
N GLU A 187 -18.35 -18.13 -6.32
CA GLU A 187 -17.13 -18.93 -6.49
C GLU A 187 -15.88 -18.04 -6.45
N LEU A 188 -14.89 -18.45 -5.66
CA LEU A 188 -13.56 -17.87 -5.60
C LEU A 188 -12.56 -18.79 -6.31
N LEU A 189 -11.91 -18.24 -7.33
CA LEU A 189 -10.83 -18.91 -8.03
C LEU A 189 -9.51 -18.63 -7.31
N ILE A 190 -8.79 -19.68 -6.94
CA ILE A 190 -7.50 -19.61 -6.25
C ILE A 190 -6.43 -20.38 -7.03
N TYR A 191 -5.17 -20.02 -6.82
CA TYR A 191 -4.02 -20.72 -7.40
C TYR A 191 -2.80 -20.59 -6.48
N HIS A 192 -1.79 -21.43 -6.69
CA HIS A 192 -0.51 -21.32 -6.00
C HIS A 192 0.62 -21.65 -7.02
N PRO A 193 1.75 -20.92 -7.01
CA PRO A 193 2.82 -21.08 -8.00
C PRO A 193 3.82 -22.21 -7.69
N GLU A 194 3.81 -22.74 -6.47
CA GLU A 194 4.78 -23.74 -6.02
C GLU A 194 4.56 -25.09 -6.71
N GLN A 195 5.67 -25.75 -7.05
CA GLN A 195 5.66 -27.11 -7.59
C GLN A 195 5.77 -28.09 -6.42
N ILE A 196 4.66 -28.76 -6.10
CA ILE A 196 4.56 -29.70 -4.97
C ILE A 196 4.03 -31.03 -5.52
N GLU A 197 4.67 -32.15 -5.19
CA GLU A 197 4.22 -33.45 -5.70
C GLU A 197 2.97 -33.95 -4.92
N PRO A 198 1.94 -34.48 -5.61
CA PRO A 198 0.78 -35.06 -4.95
C PRO A 198 1.17 -36.14 -3.93
N GLY A 199 0.66 -36.01 -2.71
CA GLY A 199 0.94 -36.96 -1.63
C GLY A 199 2.14 -36.61 -0.75
N GLU A 200 2.86 -35.51 -1.02
CA GLU A 200 3.89 -35.01 -0.11
C GLU A 200 3.32 -34.75 1.29
N GLU A 201 4.05 -35.20 2.31
CA GLU A 201 3.60 -35.10 3.71
C GLU A 201 4.07 -33.80 4.39
N GLU A 202 5.15 -33.21 3.88
CA GLU A 202 5.75 -31.95 4.35
C GLU A 202 5.71 -30.93 3.21
N TRP A 203 4.71 -30.06 3.23
CA TRP A 203 4.47 -29.10 2.16
C TRP A 203 4.01 -27.73 2.68
N PHE A 204 4.22 -26.72 1.85
CA PHE A 204 3.85 -25.32 2.05
C PHE A 204 3.44 -24.71 0.71
N ALA A 205 2.34 -23.95 0.67
CA ALA A 205 1.88 -23.24 -0.51
C ALA A 205 1.33 -21.85 -0.15
N ASP A 206 1.76 -20.82 -0.87
CA ASP A 206 1.12 -19.51 -0.83
C ASP A 206 0.00 -19.43 -1.87
N VAL A 207 -1.23 -19.30 -1.38
CA VAL A 207 -2.45 -19.34 -2.18
C VAL A 207 -2.92 -17.94 -2.50
N TYR A 208 -3.03 -17.62 -3.78
CA TYR A 208 -3.41 -16.32 -4.32
C TYR A 208 -4.87 -16.28 -4.77
N GLN A 209 -5.47 -15.08 -4.74
CA GLN A 209 -6.82 -14.81 -5.25
C GLN A 209 -6.84 -13.46 -5.97
N ASP A 210 -7.11 -13.49 -7.27
CA ASP A 210 -6.91 -12.33 -8.13
C ASP A 210 -7.93 -11.20 -7.90
N ASP A 211 -9.21 -11.53 -7.73
CA ASP A 211 -10.26 -10.51 -7.58
C ASP A 211 -10.05 -9.67 -6.31
N MET A 212 -9.64 -10.29 -5.22
CA MET A 212 -9.33 -9.67 -3.95
C MET A 212 -8.06 -8.83 -4.07
N ASN A 213 -7.00 -9.37 -4.65
CA ASN A 213 -5.72 -8.67 -4.78
C ASN A 213 -5.85 -7.42 -5.68
N GLU A 214 -6.58 -7.52 -6.78
CA GLU A 214 -6.86 -6.36 -7.66
C GLU A 214 -7.70 -5.30 -6.97
N ARG A 215 -8.81 -5.68 -6.33
CA ARG A 215 -9.71 -4.72 -5.65
C ARG A 215 -9.06 -4.10 -4.42
N CYS A 216 -8.23 -4.86 -3.71
CA CYS A 216 -7.52 -4.38 -2.55
C CYS A 216 -6.25 -3.61 -2.91
N HIS A 217 -5.70 -3.74 -4.12
CA HIS A 217 -4.32 -3.34 -4.41
C HIS A 217 -3.34 -3.89 -3.37
N LEU A 218 -3.52 -5.16 -3.02
CA LEU A 218 -2.69 -5.89 -2.05
C LEU A 218 -2.13 -7.15 -2.71
N ASN A 219 -1.02 -7.66 -2.17
CA ASN A 219 -0.43 -8.94 -2.54
C ASN A 219 -0.72 -9.95 -1.45
N TRP A 220 -2.01 -10.14 -1.16
CA TRP A 220 -2.41 -11.00 -0.07
C TRP A 220 -2.46 -12.46 -0.51
N THR A 221 -2.01 -13.33 0.39
CA THR A 221 -1.97 -14.79 0.22
C THR A 221 -2.49 -15.48 1.47
N TRP A 222 -3.10 -16.65 1.31
CA TRP A 222 -3.21 -17.62 2.40
C TRP A 222 -1.96 -18.50 2.38
N SER A 223 -1.24 -18.56 3.48
CA SER A 223 -0.10 -19.47 3.60
C SER A 223 -0.61 -20.80 4.17
N VAL A 224 -0.69 -21.83 3.33
CA VAL A 224 -1.21 -23.14 3.73
C VAL A 224 -0.04 -24.08 3.96
N THR A 225 0.07 -24.60 5.19
CA THR A 225 1.21 -25.41 5.62
C THR A 225 0.73 -26.75 6.16
N SER A 226 1.42 -27.82 5.79
CA SER A 226 1.22 -29.13 6.42
C SER A 226 1.61 -29.09 7.90
N LYS A 227 0.86 -29.84 8.72
CA LYS A 227 1.13 -29.95 10.15
C LYS A 227 2.49 -30.59 10.45
N LYS A 228 2.93 -31.56 9.63
CA LYS A 228 4.25 -32.19 9.77
C LYS A 228 5.40 -31.21 9.57
N LEU A 229 5.33 -30.38 8.52
CA LEU A 229 6.30 -29.31 8.31
C LEU A 229 6.26 -28.29 9.47
N HIS A 230 5.07 -27.92 9.93
CA HIS A 230 4.91 -26.98 11.04
C HIS A 230 5.45 -27.51 12.38
N GLU A 231 5.32 -28.81 12.65
CA GLU A 231 5.82 -29.46 13.88
C GLU A 231 7.34 -29.73 13.83
N SER A 232 7.94 -29.77 12.64
CA SER A 232 9.39 -29.99 12.45
C SER A 232 10.26 -28.75 12.69
N ASP A 233 9.66 -27.55 12.68
CA ASP A 233 10.35 -26.31 13.04
C ASP A 233 10.41 -26.16 14.57
N ASP A 234 11.61 -26.13 15.15
CA ASP A 234 11.84 -25.97 16.61
C ASP A 234 11.26 -24.64 17.18
N GLU A 235 10.77 -23.74 16.33
CA GLU A 235 10.05 -22.50 16.66
C GLU A 235 8.50 -22.65 16.66
N ALA A 236 7.96 -23.87 16.61
CA ALA A 236 6.52 -24.23 16.56
C ALA A 236 5.63 -23.70 17.72
N SER A 237 6.14 -22.83 18.59
CA SER A 237 5.37 -22.14 19.64
C SER A 237 4.85 -20.75 19.23
N GLU A 238 5.30 -20.20 18.09
CA GLU A 238 4.72 -18.97 17.55
C GLU A 238 3.37 -19.27 16.89
N LYS A 239 2.29 -18.74 17.48
CA LYS A 239 0.95 -18.84 16.90
C LYS A 239 0.97 -18.27 15.48
N SER A 240 0.57 -19.10 14.53
CA SER A 240 0.46 -18.77 13.11
C SER A 240 -0.40 -17.52 12.87
N LEU A 241 -0.05 -16.76 11.83
CA LEU A 241 -0.79 -15.58 11.40
C LEU A 241 -2.25 -15.93 11.07
N ASP A 242 -3.17 -14.96 11.10
CA ASP A 242 -4.60 -15.22 10.90
C ASP A 242 -4.92 -15.79 9.50
N TRP A 243 -4.04 -15.57 8.52
CA TRP A 243 -4.11 -16.13 7.16
C TRP A 243 -3.20 -17.35 6.94
N SER A 244 -2.52 -17.83 7.98
CA SER A 244 -1.76 -19.07 7.93
C SER A 244 -2.65 -20.24 8.36
N ILE A 245 -2.85 -21.20 7.46
CA ILE A 245 -3.76 -22.32 7.64
C ILE A 245 -2.94 -23.60 7.78
N ILE A 246 -3.05 -24.27 8.93
CA ILE A 246 -2.37 -25.53 9.18
C ILE A 246 -3.31 -26.69 8.81
N VAL A 247 -2.82 -27.61 7.98
CA VAL A 247 -3.60 -28.75 7.46
C VAL A 247 -2.93 -30.06 7.85
N ASP A 248 -3.70 -31.02 8.35
CA ASP A 248 -3.24 -32.36 8.75
C ASP A 248 -3.53 -33.39 7.66
N ASP A 249 -3.22 -33.03 6.41
CA ASP A 249 -3.44 -33.86 5.22
C ASP A 249 -2.20 -33.76 4.30
N PRO A 250 -1.85 -34.83 3.57
CA PRO A 250 -0.83 -34.77 2.54
C PRO A 250 -1.26 -33.84 1.40
N TYR A 251 -0.30 -33.33 0.65
CA TYR A 251 -0.55 -32.35 -0.39
C TYR A 251 -1.53 -32.89 -1.45
N SER A 252 -2.58 -32.12 -1.67
CA SER A 252 -3.45 -32.21 -2.83
C SER A 252 -4.11 -30.86 -3.05
N GLU A 253 -4.44 -30.52 -4.30
CA GLU A 253 -5.20 -29.29 -4.60
C GLU A 253 -6.50 -29.22 -3.79
N LYS A 254 -7.15 -30.37 -3.59
CA LYS A 254 -8.35 -30.49 -2.76
C LYS A 254 -8.09 -30.11 -1.31
N ALA A 255 -6.98 -30.54 -0.72
CA ALA A 255 -6.61 -30.17 0.65
C ALA A 255 -6.47 -28.65 0.80
N ILE A 256 -5.88 -27.96 -0.19
CA ILE A 256 -5.81 -26.50 -0.21
C ILE A 256 -7.21 -25.87 -0.31
N CYS A 257 -8.04 -26.33 -1.25
CA CYS A 257 -9.40 -25.82 -1.39
C CYS A 257 -10.21 -25.99 -0.10
N ASP A 258 -10.16 -27.17 0.51
CA ASP A 258 -10.89 -27.48 1.75
C ASP A 258 -10.38 -26.62 2.93
N ALA A 259 -9.07 -26.36 2.98
CA ALA A 259 -8.45 -25.48 3.98
C ALA A 259 -8.94 -24.03 3.86
N VAL A 260 -8.90 -23.46 2.65
CA VAL A 260 -9.41 -22.09 2.37
C VAL A 260 -10.92 -22.02 2.60
N LEU A 261 -11.68 -23.03 2.17
CA LEU A 261 -13.13 -23.11 2.40
C LEU A 261 -13.47 -23.08 3.89
N LYS A 262 -12.76 -23.87 4.70
CA LYS A 262 -12.93 -23.89 6.15
C LYS A 262 -12.66 -22.51 6.75
N TRP A 263 -11.53 -21.89 6.36
CA TRP A 263 -11.15 -20.56 6.83
C TRP A 263 -12.21 -19.48 6.52
N LEU A 264 -12.82 -19.56 5.34
CA LEU A 264 -13.91 -18.67 4.91
C LEU A 264 -15.19 -18.92 5.72
N ARG A 265 -15.59 -20.18 5.91
CA ARG A 265 -16.79 -20.55 6.68
C ARG A 265 -16.71 -20.13 8.14
N ASP A 266 -15.55 -20.27 8.76
CA ASP A 266 -15.31 -19.83 10.15
C ASP A 266 -15.50 -18.30 10.31
N ARG A 267 -15.48 -17.56 9.19
CA ARG A 267 -15.71 -16.12 9.12
C ARG A 267 -17.08 -15.76 8.51
N ASN A 268 -18.00 -16.72 8.41
CA ASN A 268 -19.35 -16.60 7.86
C ASN A 268 -19.42 -16.28 6.36
N PHE A 269 -18.40 -16.64 5.59
CA PHE A 269 -18.44 -16.58 4.13
C PHE A 269 -18.82 -17.93 3.53
N ASN A 270 -19.72 -17.91 2.52
CA ASN A 270 -20.28 -19.12 1.90
C ASN A 270 -19.86 -19.28 0.42
N PHE A 271 -18.63 -18.92 0.09
CA PHE A 271 -18.08 -19.14 -1.25
C PHE A 271 -17.85 -20.63 -1.53
N LYS A 272 -17.96 -21.00 -2.81
CA LYS A 272 -17.30 -22.16 -3.41
C LYS A 272 -15.85 -21.75 -3.70
N VAL A 273 -14.91 -22.67 -3.56
CA VAL A 273 -13.49 -22.42 -3.86
C VAL A 273 -13.07 -23.42 -4.90
N LYS A 274 -12.38 -22.93 -5.93
CA LYS A 274 -11.91 -23.74 -7.05
C LYS A 274 -10.46 -23.40 -7.36
N MET A 275 -9.63 -24.44 -7.43
CA MET A 275 -8.26 -24.32 -7.91
C MET A 275 -8.23 -24.08 -9.42
N ILE A 276 -7.42 -23.12 -9.86
CA ILE A 276 -7.09 -22.87 -11.27
C ILE A 276 -5.58 -22.95 -11.45
N SER A 277 -5.11 -23.19 -12.68
CA SER A 277 -3.67 -23.17 -12.96
C SER A 277 -3.15 -21.73 -12.95
N VAL A 278 -1.84 -21.58 -12.78
CA VAL A 278 -1.18 -20.27 -12.84
C VAL A 278 -1.32 -19.66 -14.24
N GLU A 279 -1.40 -20.47 -15.30
CA GLU A 279 -1.63 -20.02 -16.69
C GLU A 279 -3.05 -19.48 -16.92
N ASP A 280 -4.04 -20.05 -16.23
CA ASP A 280 -5.43 -19.62 -16.33
C ASP A 280 -5.75 -18.43 -15.40
N SER A 281 -4.83 -18.08 -14.50
CA SER A 281 -4.99 -16.93 -13.59
C SER A 281 -4.65 -15.60 -14.27
N ARG A 282 -5.16 -14.49 -13.73
CA ARG A 282 -4.80 -13.13 -14.16
C ARG A 282 -3.44 -12.70 -13.58
N ARG A 283 -2.82 -13.54 -12.74
CA ARG A 283 -1.49 -13.38 -12.13
C ARG A 283 -1.33 -12.02 -11.47
N THR A 284 -2.28 -11.61 -10.64
CA THR A 284 -2.37 -10.23 -10.17
C THR A 284 -1.41 -9.93 -9.02
N GLY A 285 -1.24 -8.64 -8.70
CA GLY A 285 -0.38 -8.21 -7.59
C GLY A 285 1.12 -8.42 -7.87
N MET A 286 1.81 -9.15 -6.97
CA MET A 286 3.25 -9.35 -7.02
C MET A 286 3.69 -10.11 -8.27
N LEU A 287 2.90 -11.09 -8.72
CA LEU A 287 3.24 -11.88 -9.91
C LEU A 287 3.23 -11.03 -11.17
N LYS A 288 2.22 -10.17 -11.35
CA LYS A 288 2.17 -9.19 -12.43
C LYS A 288 3.38 -8.26 -12.39
N GLY A 289 3.73 -7.75 -11.20
CA GLY A 289 4.90 -6.88 -11.02
C GLY A 289 6.21 -7.59 -11.39
N LEU A 290 6.38 -8.85 -10.97
CA LEU A 290 7.54 -9.67 -11.30
C LEU A 290 7.59 -10.01 -12.79
N GLU A 291 6.46 -10.28 -13.44
CA GLU A 291 6.40 -10.52 -14.88
C GLU A 291 6.70 -9.27 -15.69
N GLU A 292 6.19 -8.11 -15.29
CA GLU A 292 6.53 -6.82 -15.89
C GLU A 292 8.02 -6.52 -15.73
N GLN A 293 8.59 -6.79 -14.54
CA GLN A 293 10.03 -6.70 -14.29
C GLN A 293 10.82 -7.68 -15.16
N LEU A 294 10.42 -8.96 -15.24
CA LEU A 294 11.06 -9.97 -16.09
C LEU A 294 10.94 -9.63 -17.58
N ALA A 295 9.82 -9.05 -18.02
CA ALA A 295 9.64 -8.60 -19.40
C ALA A 295 10.49 -7.38 -19.72
N ASN A 296 10.71 -6.48 -18.75
CA ASN A 296 11.63 -5.36 -18.87
C ASN A 296 13.10 -5.82 -18.86
N LEU A 297 13.45 -6.77 -17.98
CA LEU A 297 14.77 -7.41 -17.93
C LEU A 297 15.10 -8.23 -19.20
N LYS A 298 14.09 -8.75 -19.90
CA LYS A 298 14.25 -9.40 -21.21
C LYS A 298 14.39 -8.41 -22.38
N LYS A 299 14.00 -7.15 -22.19
CA LYS A 299 14.12 -6.08 -23.19
C LYS A 299 15.43 -5.29 -23.05
N GLU A 300 15.95 -5.19 -21.83
CA GLU A 300 17.31 -4.73 -21.59
C GLU A 300 18.27 -5.87 -21.97
N GLU A 301 19.17 -5.66 -22.93
CA GLU A 301 20.18 -6.65 -23.31
C GLU A 301 20.87 -7.16 -22.05
N CYS A 302 20.73 -8.46 -21.73
CA CYS A 302 21.39 -9.05 -20.57
C CYS A 302 22.90 -8.78 -20.64
N ILE A 303 23.35 -7.85 -19.82
CA ILE A 303 24.75 -7.61 -19.51
C ILE A 303 25.21 -8.85 -18.73
N SER A 304 26.30 -9.50 -19.13
CA SER A 304 26.79 -10.68 -18.41
C SER A 304 27.06 -10.30 -16.95
N HIS A 305 26.91 -11.24 -16.01
CA HIS A 305 27.15 -10.99 -14.58
C HIS A 305 28.54 -10.36 -14.33
N GLU A 306 29.55 -10.76 -15.10
CA GLU A 306 30.89 -10.15 -15.06
C GLU A 306 30.88 -8.66 -15.45
N LYS A 307 30.16 -8.31 -16.51
CA LYS A 307 30.07 -6.94 -17.02
C LYS A 307 29.16 -6.05 -16.14
N LEU A 308 28.15 -6.64 -15.49
CA LEU A 308 27.32 -5.97 -14.48
C LEU A 308 28.10 -5.71 -13.18
N MET A 309 28.95 -6.65 -12.76
CA MET A 309 29.85 -6.47 -11.62
C MET A 309 30.92 -5.41 -11.91
N GLU A 310 31.48 -5.37 -13.12
CA GLU A 310 32.38 -4.28 -13.53
C GLU A 310 31.67 -2.92 -13.55
N GLU A 311 30.45 -2.83 -14.10
CA GLU A 311 29.68 -1.57 -14.11
C GLU A 311 29.26 -1.13 -12.71
N LEU A 312 28.90 -2.05 -11.82
CA LEU A 312 28.58 -1.76 -10.42
C LEU A 312 29.82 -1.34 -9.62
N GLU A 313 31.00 -1.93 -9.88
CA GLU A 313 32.25 -1.46 -9.28
C GLU A 313 32.60 -0.04 -9.75
N VAL A 314 32.39 0.27 -11.03
CA VAL A 314 32.58 1.61 -11.58
C VAL A 314 31.58 2.60 -10.98
N LEU A 315 30.29 2.24 -10.89
CA LEU A 315 29.26 3.07 -10.29
C LEU A 315 29.44 3.27 -8.78
N ASP A 316 29.89 2.26 -8.04
CA ASP A 316 30.22 2.39 -6.61
C ASP A 316 31.43 3.32 -6.41
N LEU A 317 32.43 3.25 -7.30
CA LEU A 317 33.56 4.18 -7.32
C LEU A 317 33.13 5.62 -7.66
N GLU A 318 32.22 5.81 -8.62
CA GLU A 318 31.68 7.13 -8.98
C GLU A 318 30.78 7.70 -7.88
N THR A 319 29.91 6.88 -7.29
CA THR A 319 29.00 7.29 -6.21
C THR A 319 29.79 7.62 -4.93
N LYS A 320 30.84 6.85 -4.61
CA LYS A 320 31.78 7.19 -3.53
C LYS A 320 32.55 8.47 -3.86
N ALA A 321 32.97 8.68 -5.11
CA ALA A 321 33.63 9.91 -5.52
C ALA A 321 32.73 11.14 -5.36
N ASP A 322 31.44 11.05 -5.72
CA ASP A 322 30.46 12.13 -5.61
C ASP A 322 30.06 12.41 -4.16
N GLN A 323 29.91 11.37 -3.33
CA GLN A 323 29.68 11.52 -1.88
C GLN A 323 30.87 12.19 -1.18
N ILE A 324 32.10 11.86 -1.59
CA ILE A 324 33.33 12.48 -1.08
C ILE A 324 33.47 13.93 -1.58
N ASP A 325 33.06 14.23 -2.81
CA ASP A 325 33.09 15.59 -3.36
C ASP A 325 32.04 16.51 -2.71
N HIS A 326 30.98 15.93 -2.14
CA HIS A 326 29.99 16.59 -1.28
C HIS A 326 30.49 16.83 0.17
N LEU A 327 31.42 16.00 0.68
CA LEU A 327 31.99 16.10 2.03
C LEU A 327 33.20 17.06 2.15
N LYS A 328 33.41 17.93 1.15
CA LYS A 328 34.49 18.93 1.02
C LYS A 328 34.83 19.66 2.33
N ASN A 329 35.70 19.05 3.13
CA ASN A 329 36.52 19.74 4.12
C ASN A 329 37.93 19.88 3.52
N LYS A 330 38.08 20.83 2.60
CA LYS A 330 39.27 21.08 1.75
C LYS A 330 40.55 21.48 2.53
N SER A 331 40.59 21.33 3.85
CA SER A 331 41.67 21.85 4.68
C SER A 331 42.80 20.86 4.97
N LYS A 332 42.64 19.54 4.73
CA LYS A 332 43.60 18.53 5.23
C LYS A 332 43.91 17.31 4.33
N VAL A 333 43.28 17.14 3.16
CA VAL A 333 43.40 15.91 2.35
C VAL A 333 43.39 16.25 0.85
N PHE A 334 44.14 15.52 0.03
CA PHE A 334 44.09 15.63 -1.44
C PHE A 334 43.03 14.71 -2.03
N TYR A 335 42.36 15.15 -3.10
CA TYR A 335 41.31 14.39 -3.77
C TYR A 335 41.52 14.42 -5.29
N TYR A 336 41.50 13.24 -5.93
CA TYR A 336 41.59 13.12 -7.38
C TYR A 336 40.99 11.80 -7.86
N LYS A 337 40.05 11.86 -8.82
CA LYS A 337 39.39 10.72 -9.46
C LYS A 337 38.88 9.64 -8.48
N GLY A 338 38.19 10.06 -7.42
CA GLY A 338 37.62 9.14 -6.41
C GLY A 338 38.61 8.64 -5.35
N PHE A 339 39.91 8.93 -5.49
CA PHE A 339 40.92 8.59 -4.48
C PHE A 339 41.20 9.78 -3.56
N HIS A 340 41.59 9.47 -2.32
CA HIS A 340 41.99 10.47 -1.34
C HIS A 340 43.38 10.18 -0.78
N GLY A 341 44.17 11.24 -0.59
CA GLY A 341 45.56 11.17 -0.20
C GLY A 341 45.80 11.86 1.14
N SER A 342 46.34 11.12 2.11
CA SER A 342 46.76 11.67 3.41
C SER A 342 48.13 12.34 3.28
N LEU A 343 48.43 13.30 4.15
CA LEU A 343 49.73 13.99 4.16
C LEU A 343 50.24 14.14 5.60
N VAL A 344 51.48 13.68 5.84
CA VAL A 344 52.15 13.73 7.13
C VAL A 344 53.53 14.37 6.95
N PRO A 345 53.87 15.43 7.70
CA PRO A 345 55.19 16.03 7.64
C PRO A 345 56.23 15.15 8.35
N CYS A 346 57.35 14.85 7.67
CA CYS A 346 58.50 14.18 8.28
C CYS A 346 59.48 15.22 8.83
N VAL A 347 59.51 15.36 10.16
CA VAL A 347 60.30 16.39 10.86
C VAL A 347 61.82 16.18 10.69
N GLU A 348 62.27 14.95 10.45
CA GLU A 348 63.69 14.61 10.31
C GLU A 348 64.26 14.96 8.94
N THR A 349 63.45 14.85 7.88
CA THR A 349 63.89 15.06 6.49
C THR A 349 63.40 16.38 5.89
N GLY A 350 62.44 17.04 6.53
CA GLY A 350 61.81 18.26 6.02
C GLY A 350 60.93 18.04 4.78
N ILE A 351 60.53 16.79 4.52
CA ILE A 351 59.72 16.37 3.38
C ILE A 351 58.31 16.01 3.86
N LEU A 352 57.31 16.26 3.01
CA LEU A 352 55.93 15.85 3.21
C LEU A 352 55.74 14.47 2.58
N LEU A 353 55.32 13.50 3.38
CA LEU A 353 55.01 12.14 2.94
C LEU A 353 53.50 11.99 2.88
N GLY A 354 52.99 11.44 1.79
CA GLY A 354 51.59 11.12 1.64
C GLY A 354 51.36 9.71 1.14
N LYS A 355 50.17 9.21 1.40
CA LYS A 355 49.74 7.86 1.02
C LYS A 355 48.34 7.94 0.43
N ILE A 356 48.09 7.16 -0.61
CA ILE A 356 46.73 6.97 -1.13
C ILE A 356 45.97 6.06 -0.16
N GLU A 357 44.84 6.55 0.36
CA GLU A 357 43.99 5.83 1.28
C GLU A 357 42.80 5.19 0.53
N GLY A 358 42.31 4.06 1.03
CA GLY A 358 41.17 3.35 0.44
C GLY A 358 41.52 2.29 -0.62
N ILE A 359 42.80 1.94 -0.77
CA ILE A 359 43.27 0.84 -1.62
C ILE A 359 44.07 -0.18 -0.79
N ASN A 360 44.03 -1.46 -1.17
CA ASN A 360 44.74 -2.54 -0.47
C ASN A 360 46.28 -2.46 -0.62
N GLU A 361 46.78 -1.66 -1.57
CA GLU A 361 48.20 -1.43 -1.80
C GLU A 361 48.67 -0.10 -1.19
N ILE A 362 49.82 -0.12 -0.50
CA ILE A 362 50.40 1.10 0.07
C ILE A 362 51.22 1.81 -1.00
N ILE A 363 50.68 2.87 -1.59
CA ILE A 363 51.36 3.68 -2.60
C ILE A 363 51.73 5.04 -1.99
N PRO A 364 53.01 5.24 -1.62
CA PRO A 364 53.48 6.50 -1.07
C PRO A 364 53.81 7.51 -2.17
N TYR A 365 53.66 8.79 -1.85
CA TYR A 365 54.17 9.91 -2.64
C TYR A 365 54.83 10.93 -1.70
N GLU A 366 55.85 11.64 -2.18
CA GLU A 366 56.63 12.56 -1.35
C GLU A 366 56.96 13.85 -2.08
N GLY A 367 57.01 14.98 -1.36
CA GLY A 367 57.35 16.27 -1.94
C GLY A 367 57.78 17.28 -0.89
N LYS A 368 58.47 18.35 -1.33
CA LYS A 368 58.94 19.39 -0.41
C LYS A 368 57.88 20.45 -0.16
N THR A 369 56.91 20.57 -1.05
CA THR A 369 55.77 21.48 -0.92
C THR A 369 54.46 20.72 -1.12
N VAL A 370 53.37 21.31 -0.60
CA VAL A 370 52.01 20.76 -0.74
C VAL A 370 51.65 20.60 -2.22
N SER A 371 52.01 21.57 -3.07
CA SER A 371 51.74 21.53 -4.52
C SER A 371 52.50 20.40 -5.24
N GLU A 372 53.76 20.15 -4.86
CA GLU A 372 54.52 19.02 -5.38
C GLU A 372 53.90 17.67 -4.98
N CYS A 373 53.42 17.56 -3.74
CA CYS A 373 52.76 16.36 -3.27
C CYS A 373 51.42 16.13 -3.97
N GLU A 374 50.65 17.18 -4.23
CA GLU A 374 49.39 17.08 -4.97
C GLU A 374 49.61 16.58 -6.40
N ASN A 375 50.62 17.11 -7.10
CA ASN A 375 50.94 16.67 -8.46
C ASN A 375 51.41 15.21 -8.50
N LYS A 376 52.27 14.80 -7.57
CA LYS A 376 52.72 13.41 -7.46
C LYS A 376 51.60 12.45 -7.05
N PHE A 377 50.68 12.89 -6.20
CA PHE A 377 49.47 12.15 -5.87
C PHE A 377 48.59 11.92 -7.12
N ARG A 378 48.33 12.96 -7.92
CA ARG A 378 47.56 12.85 -9.17
C ARG A 378 48.23 11.93 -10.19
N GLU A 379 49.56 11.96 -10.28
CA GLU A 379 50.33 11.07 -11.15
C GLU A 379 50.23 9.61 -10.69
N ALA A 380 50.37 9.35 -9.39
CA ALA A 380 50.23 8.02 -8.80
C ALA A 380 48.82 7.45 -9.03
N VAL A 381 47.77 8.25 -8.81
CA VAL A 381 46.37 7.86 -9.08
C VAL A 381 46.14 7.60 -10.57
N SER A 382 46.73 8.40 -11.46
CA SER A 382 46.57 8.22 -12.91
C SER A 382 47.22 6.93 -13.44
N LYS A 383 48.20 6.37 -12.72
CA LYS A 383 48.81 5.07 -13.05
C LYS A 383 47.96 3.88 -12.57
N LEU A 384 47.08 4.10 -11.58
CA LEU A 384 46.19 3.05 -11.03
C LEU A 384 44.95 2.81 -11.89
N ILE A 385 44.50 3.81 -12.64
CA ILE A 385 43.31 3.70 -13.48
C ILE A 385 43.75 3.17 -14.85
N PRO A 386 43.39 1.93 -15.23
CA PRO A 386 43.74 1.39 -16.54
C PRO A 386 43.11 2.27 -17.63
N LYS A 387 43.90 2.60 -18.68
CA LYS A 387 43.35 3.34 -19.83
C LYS A 387 42.37 2.44 -20.58
N PRO A 388 41.17 2.92 -20.94
CA PRO A 388 40.24 2.13 -21.74
C PRO A 388 40.89 1.76 -23.07
N VAL A 389 40.89 0.47 -23.39
CA VAL A 389 41.27 -0.03 -24.71
C VAL A 389 40.13 0.34 -25.65
N ILE A 390 40.29 1.47 -26.36
CA ILE A 390 39.38 1.83 -27.44
C ILE A 390 39.70 0.87 -28.59
N SER A 391 38.82 -0.10 -28.83
CA SER A 391 38.79 -0.83 -30.10
C SER A 391 38.28 0.14 -31.16
N GLU A 392 39.12 0.42 -32.16
CA GLU A 392 38.70 1.18 -33.34
C GLU A 392 37.66 0.38 -34.16
N PRO A 393 36.73 1.08 -34.83
CA PRO A 393 35.48 0.52 -35.38
C PRO A 393 35.65 -0.50 -36.52
#